data_AF-A0A9P0EAH4-F1
#
_entry.id   AF-A0A9P0EAH4-F1
#
_cell.length_a   1.000
_cell.length_b   1.000
_cell.length_c   1.000
_cell.angle_alpha   90.00
_cell.angle_beta   90.00
_cell.angle_gamma   90.00
#
_symmetry.space_group_name_H-M   'P 1'
#
loop_
_entity.id
_entity.type
_entity.pdbx_description
1 polymer ?
#
loop_
_entity_poly.entity_id
_entity_poly.type
_entity_poly.pdbx_seq_one_letter_code
_entity_poly.pdbx_strand_id
1 'polypeptide(L)' 'MKLILFFGIVLFLGLAAASVDTSNGCNFRCLARYDPVWGIETRAGKTEKREFSNSCMMRLENSCYGRNFVQL' A
#
# COMPACT_ATOMS: atom_id res chain seq x y z
N MET A 1 -4.20 53.01 -29.07
CA MET A 1 -4.83 53.14 -27.74
C MET A 1 -5.62 51.88 -27.47
N LYS A 2 -5.35 51.24 -26.31
CA LYS A 2 -6.18 50.25 -25.60
C LYS A 2 -6.86 49.13 -26.41
N LEU A 3 -6.30 47.91 -26.31
CA LEU A 3 -7.08 46.74 -25.88
C LEU A 3 -6.19 45.65 -25.27
N ILE A 4 -5.37 46.07 -24.30
CA ILE A 4 -4.72 45.14 -23.35
C ILE A 4 -5.78 44.83 -22.29
N LEU A 5 -6.57 43.76 -22.48
CA LEU A 5 -7.43 43.21 -21.41
C LEU A 5 -8.00 41.81 -21.70
N PHE A 6 -7.22 40.92 -22.32
CA PHE A 6 -7.52 39.47 -22.32
C PHE A 6 -6.33 38.61 -21.89
N PHE A 7 -5.35 39.22 -21.21
CA PHE A 7 -4.18 38.55 -20.64
C PHE A 7 -4.44 37.94 -19.24
N GLY A 8 -5.71 37.81 -18.81
CA GLY A 8 -6.03 37.58 -17.39
C GLY A 8 -6.94 36.40 -17.03
N ILE A 9 -7.46 35.60 -17.97
CA ILE A 9 -8.55 34.64 -17.66
C ILE A 9 -8.24 33.17 -18.01
N VAL A 10 -7.12 32.85 -18.70
CA VAL A 10 -6.83 31.45 -19.08
C VAL A 10 -5.80 30.76 -18.16
N LEU A 11 -5.33 31.42 -17.10
CA LEU A 11 -4.28 30.88 -16.20
C LEU A 11 -4.81 30.21 -14.91
N PHE A 12 -6.12 30.13 -14.71
CA PHE A 12 -6.69 29.52 -13.51
C PHE A 12 -7.95 28.75 -13.88
N LEU A 13 -7.82 27.46 -14.19
CA LEU A 13 -8.88 26.47 -13.95
C LEU A 13 -8.32 25.07 -14.16
N GLY A 14 -7.98 24.44 -13.02
CA GLY A 14 -8.24 23.02 -12.84
C GLY A 14 -7.17 22.05 -13.30
N LEU A 15 -5.95 22.16 -12.74
CA LEU A 15 -5.20 20.93 -12.50
C LEU A 15 -5.92 20.21 -11.35
N ALA A 16 -6.88 19.35 -11.70
CA ALA A 16 -7.50 18.45 -10.74
C ALA A 16 -6.39 17.55 -10.19
N ALA A 17 -5.92 17.82 -8.98
CA ALA A 17 -5.15 16.85 -8.23
C ALA A 17 -6.11 15.66 -8.00
N ALA A 18 -5.96 14.60 -8.80
CA ALA A 18 -6.50 13.32 -8.42
C ALA A 18 -5.79 12.95 -7.11
N SER A 19 -6.46 13.18 -5.98
CA SER A 19 -6.10 12.53 -4.74
C SER A 19 -6.25 11.04 -5.02
N VAL A 20 -5.15 10.37 -5.36
CA VAL A 20 -5.08 8.92 -5.20
C VAL A 20 -5.30 8.71 -3.72
N ASP A 21 -6.52 8.35 -3.38
CA ASP A 21 -6.91 7.94 -2.05
C ASP A 21 -6.10 6.67 -1.77
N THR A 22 -4.93 6.85 -1.14
CA THR A 22 -4.12 5.75 -0.61
C THR A 22 -4.73 5.22 0.67
N SER A 23 -6.06 5.11 0.73
CA SER A 23 -6.68 4.05 1.52
C SER A 23 -6.27 2.74 0.84
N ASN A 24 -5.11 2.23 1.26
CA ASN A 24 -4.60 0.92 0.91
C ASN A 24 -5.69 -0.09 1.31
N GLY A 25 -6.58 -0.40 0.37
CA GLY A 25 -7.86 -1.08 0.57
C GLY A 25 -7.68 -2.56 0.84
N CYS A 26 -6.73 -2.92 1.69
CA CYS A 26 -6.55 -4.29 2.08
C CYS A 26 -7.65 -4.68 3.04
N ASN A 27 -8.78 -5.12 2.47
CA ASN A 27 -9.89 -5.72 3.18
C ASN A 27 -9.53 -7.18 3.54
N PHE A 28 -8.46 -7.35 4.32
CA PHE A 28 -8.00 -8.63 4.82
C PHE A 28 -8.20 -8.67 6.33
N ARG A 29 -9.05 -9.59 6.79
CA ARG A 29 -9.42 -9.68 8.21
C ARG A 29 -8.98 -11.03 8.76
N CYS A 30 -8.23 -10.98 9.85
CA CYS A 30 -7.80 -12.18 10.58
C CYS A 30 -8.43 -12.21 11.96
N LEU A 31 -8.79 -13.41 12.41
CA LEU A 31 -9.15 -13.63 13.80
C LEU A 31 -7.92 -13.43 14.68
N ALA A 32 -8.11 -12.86 15.87
CA ALA A 32 -7.08 -12.72 16.89
C ALA A 32 -6.84 -14.06 17.63
N ARG A 33 -6.68 -15.15 16.89
CA ARG A 33 -6.34 -16.47 17.42
C ARG A 33 -4.83 -16.63 17.42
N TYR A 34 -4.24 -16.99 18.55
CA TYR A 34 -2.81 -17.31 18.60
C TYR A 34 -2.61 -18.79 18.21
N ASP A 35 -1.87 -19.00 17.13
CA ASP A 35 -1.47 -20.29 16.56
C ASP A 35 -0.20 -20.07 15.72
N PRO A 36 0.95 -19.85 16.39
CA PRO A 36 2.11 -19.22 15.78
C PRO A 36 2.69 -20.04 14.62
N VAL A 37 3.11 -19.35 13.57
CA VAL A 37 3.78 -19.96 12.41
C VAL A 37 5.06 -19.22 12.08
N TRP A 38 6.05 -19.96 11.57
CA TRP A 38 7.25 -19.37 11.02
C TRP A 38 7.12 -19.18 9.51
N GLY A 39 7.44 -17.99 9.02
CA GLY A 39 7.55 -17.70 7.60
C GLY A 39 8.97 -17.30 7.22
N ILE A 40 9.35 -17.62 5.98
CA ILE A 40 10.60 -17.18 5.35
C ILE A 40 10.29 -16.36 4.11
N GLU A 41 10.99 -15.25 3.93
CA GLU A 41 10.98 -14.47 2.70
C GLU A 41 12.42 -14.22 2.24
N THR A 42 12.68 -14.26 0.94
CA THR A 42 13.96 -13.81 0.36
C THR A 42 13.75 -12.47 -0.33
N ARG A 43 14.41 -11.42 0.16
CA ARG A 43 14.33 -10.06 -0.38
C ARG A 43 15.73 -9.50 -0.59
N ALA A 44 16.00 -9.02 -1.82
CA ALA A 44 17.31 -8.47 -2.19
C ALA A 44 18.49 -9.39 -1.84
N GLY A 45 18.33 -10.70 -2.06
CA GLY A 45 19.36 -11.71 -1.78
C GLY A 45 19.55 -12.07 -0.31
N LYS A 46 18.75 -11.52 0.60
CA LYS A 46 18.75 -11.87 2.03
C LYS A 46 17.51 -12.68 2.37
N THR A 47 17.71 -13.75 3.13
CA THR A 47 16.63 -14.58 3.67
C THR A 47 16.26 -14.07 5.06
N GLU A 48 15.04 -13.58 5.21
CA GLU A 48 14.46 -13.15 6.48
C GLU A 48 13.53 -14.25 6.99
N LYS A 49 13.66 -14.59 8.27
CA LYS A 49 12.76 -15.49 8.98
C LYS A 49 11.97 -14.70 10.02
N ARG A 50 10.65 -14.87 10.05
CA ARG A 50 9.75 -14.13 10.95
C ARG A 50 8.69 -15.07 11.53
N GLU A 51 8.37 -14.87 12.80
CA GLU A 51 7.22 -15.52 13.45
C GLU A 51 5.98 -14.64 13.30
N PHE A 52 4.85 -15.27 12.97
CA PHE A 52 3.55 -14.62 12.88
C PHE A 52 2.62 -15.23 13.93
N SER A 53 1.75 -14.42 14.52
CA SER A 53 0.80 -14.88 15.53
C SER A 53 -0.13 -15.99 15.04
N ASN A 54 -0.40 -16.03 13.73
CA ASN A 54 -1.05 -17.13 13.04
C ASN A 54 -0.83 -17.06 11.52
N SER A 55 -1.20 -18.14 10.82
CA SER A 55 -1.10 -18.24 9.35
C SER A 55 -1.91 -17.18 8.59
N CYS A 56 -3.02 -16.69 9.15
CA CYS A 56 -3.78 -15.60 8.55
C CYS A 56 -2.98 -14.29 8.57
N MET A 57 -2.32 -13.96 9.69
CA MET A 57 -1.49 -12.76 9.80
C MET A 57 -0.30 -12.80 8.82
N MET A 58 0.28 -13.98 8.58
CA MET A 58 1.30 -14.15 7.55
C MET A 58 0.73 -13.84 6.14
N ARG A 59 -0.47 -14.34 5.83
CA ARG A 59 -1.12 -14.07 4.53
C ARG A 59 -1.55 -12.61 4.38
N LEU A 60 -1.92 -11.94 5.47
CA LEU A 60 -2.21 -10.52 5.50
C LEU A 60 -0.96 -9.73 5.06
N GLU A 61 0.20 -10.08 5.60
CA GLU A 61 1.46 -9.43 5.20
C GLU A 61 1.79 -9.61 3.73
N ASN A 62 1.54 -10.80 3.19
CA ASN A 62 1.72 -11.05 1.77
C ASN A 62 0.73 -10.26 0.90
N SER A 63 -0.53 -10.18 1.32
CA SER A 63 -1.61 -9.59 0.53
C SER A 63 -1.66 -8.07 0.61
N CYS A 64 -1.37 -7.50 1.78
CA CYS A 64 -1.55 -6.07 2.06
C CYS A 64 -0.27 -5.25 1.98
N TYR A 65 0.87 -5.86 2.31
CA TYR A 65 2.16 -5.17 2.42
C TYR A 65 3.17 -5.61 1.36
N GLY A 66 2.72 -6.41 0.38
CA GLY A 66 3.55 -6.85 -0.75
C GLY A 66 4.73 -7.73 -0.31
N ARG A 67 4.60 -8.41 0.83
CA ARG A 67 5.59 -9.39 1.30
C ARG A 67 5.37 -10.74 0.61
N ASN A 68 6.34 -11.64 0.71
CA ASN A 68 6.25 -12.99 0.14
C ASN A 68 6.80 -14.04 1.12
N PHE A 69 6.22 -14.09 2.32
CA PHE A 69 6.54 -15.13 3.30
C PHE A 69 5.95 -16.49 2.89
N VAL A 70 6.79 -17.51 2.91
CA VAL A 70 6.43 -18.93 2.76
C VAL A 70 6.52 -19.59 4.12
N GLN A 71 5.45 -20.29 4.52
CA GLN A 71 5.42 -21.01 5.80
C GLN A 71 6.41 -22.17 5.80
N LEU A 72 7.14 -22.32 6.91
CA LEU A 72 8.03 -23.45 7.21
C LEU A 72 7.28 -24.65 7.80
#